data_AF-I0K9N0-F1
#
_entry.id   AF-I0K9N0-F1
#
_cell.length_a   1.000
_cell.length_b   1.000
_cell.length_c   1.000
_cell.angle_alpha   90.00
_cell.angle_beta   90.00
_cell.angle_gamma   90.00
#
_symmetry.space_group_name_H-M   'P 1'
#
loop_
_entity.id
_entity.type
_entity.pdbx_description
1 polymer ?
#
loop_
_entity_poly.entity_id
_entity_poly.type
_entity_poly.pdbx_seq_one_letter_code
_entity_poly.pdbx_strand_id
1 'polypeptide(L)'
;MPLNKLEDGIRYAYNKYGRENTAILCRSNKMAVQYNQFIRRVIDQCEDELDAGDMLMIARNNYTILGDDSPAGFLANGEFVEVQKVRRQEEMHGFRFATVTLHMVDYDDQPDFEAKIILDTLHSAAPSLTQEQNKALYESVAQDYLYITNKKERSEAIRRDPYLSALQVKFAYALTTHKAQGGQWSAVFIDQGYLPEGQSNQEFVRWLYTALTRSTDEAFLMNFNPEFFG
;
A
#
# COMPACT_ATOMS: atom_id res chain seq x y z
N MET A 1 24.42 -2.06 0.29
CA MET A 1 24.73 -0.78 -0.37
C MET A 1 24.82 0.29 0.73
N PRO A 2 25.82 1.19 0.75
CA PRO A 2 25.84 2.29 1.73
C PRO A 2 24.58 3.17 1.59
N LEU A 3 24.05 3.70 2.68
CA LEU A 3 22.77 4.44 2.70
C LEU A 3 22.72 5.58 1.66
N ASN A 4 23.82 6.31 1.50
CA ASN A 4 23.93 7.40 0.51
C ASN A 4 23.74 6.92 -0.94
N LYS A 5 24.26 5.72 -1.28
CA LYS A 5 24.10 5.16 -2.62
C LYS A 5 22.66 4.72 -2.91
N LEU A 6 21.92 4.33 -1.87
CA LEU A 6 20.50 3.99 -2.02
C LEU A 6 19.68 5.24 -2.32
N GLU A 7 19.89 6.31 -1.55
CA GLU A 7 19.24 7.60 -1.80
C GLU A 7 19.55 8.11 -3.21
N ASP A 8 20.83 8.15 -3.61
CA ASP A 8 21.23 8.57 -4.95
C ASP A 8 20.57 7.74 -6.05
N GLY A 9 20.50 6.42 -5.85
CA GLY A 9 19.84 5.50 -6.78
C GLY A 9 18.35 5.79 -6.94
N ILE A 10 17.64 5.94 -5.82
CA ILE A 10 16.19 6.25 -5.84
C ILE A 10 15.95 7.61 -6.50
N ARG A 11 16.73 8.65 -6.16
CA ARG A 11 16.61 9.98 -6.78
C ARG A 11 16.90 9.93 -8.28
N TYR A 12 17.90 9.16 -8.70
CA TYR A 12 18.15 8.91 -10.12
C TYR A 12 16.95 8.27 -10.82
N ALA A 13 16.38 7.21 -10.24
CA ALA A 13 15.23 6.51 -10.81
C ALA A 13 13.99 7.41 -10.89
N TYR A 14 13.69 8.18 -9.82
CA TYR A 14 12.59 9.15 -9.82
C TYR A 14 12.76 10.23 -10.89
N ASN A 15 13.97 10.78 -11.05
CA ASN A 15 14.24 11.78 -12.08
C ASN A 15 14.11 11.22 -13.51
N LYS A 16 14.43 9.95 -13.71
CA LYS A 16 14.44 9.32 -15.04
C LYS A 16 13.10 8.73 -15.44
N TYR A 17 12.39 8.11 -14.51
CA TYR A 17 11.20 7.29 -14.78
C TYR A 17 9.93 7.80 -14.08
N GLY A 18 10.04 8.70 -13.09
CA GLY A 18 8.93 9.07 -12.22
C GLY A 18 8.82 8.17 -10.98
N ARG A 19 8.03 8.62 -10.01
CA ARG A 19 7.80 7.90 -8.74
C ARG A 19 6.92 6.68 -8.98
N GLU A 20 5.88 6.86 -9.77
CA GLU A 20 4.90 5.87 -10.18
C GLU A 20 5.51 4.69 -10.95
N ASN A 21 6.60 4.91 -11.69
CA ASN A 21 7.34 3.87 -12.43
C ASN A 21 8.61 3.38 -11.70
N THR A 22 8.71 3.63 -10.39
CA THR A 22 9.83 3.17 -9.57
C THR A 22 9.32 2.47 -8.30
N ALA A 23 9.77 1.23 -8.07
CA ALA A 23 9.35 0.47 -6.89
C ALA A 23 10.51 -0.17 -6.14
N ILE A 24 10.35 -0.34 -4.82
CA ILE A 24 11.22 -1.19 -4.00
C ILE A 24 10.53 -2.51 -3.69
N LEU A 25 11.19 -3.63 -3.97
CA LEU A 25 10.71 -4.97 -3.64
C LEU A 25 11.54 -5.58 -2.52
N CYS A 26 10.86 -6.10 -1.52
CA CYS A 26 11.48 -6.73 -0.37
C CYS A 26 10.78 -8.05 0.02
N ARG A 27 11.36 -8.77 0.98
CA ARG A 27 10.84 -10.08 1.42
C ARG A 27 9.70 -10.03 2.43
N SER A 28 9.57 -8.97 3.22
CA SER A 28 8.62 -8.94 4.34
C SER A 28 7.88 -7.61 4.46
N ASN A 29 6.66 -7.66 5.00
CA ASN A 29 5.86 -6.45 5.25
C ASN A 29 6.57 -5.48 6.19
N LYS A 30 7.35 -5.98 7.16
CA LYS A 30 8.12 -5.13 8.07
C LYS A 30 9.15 -4.29 7.30
N MET A 31 9.88 -4.90 6.37
CA MET A 31 10.83 -4.20 5.51
C MET A 31 10.11 -3.22 4.58
N ALA A 32 8.97 -3.60 4.01
CA ALA A 32 8.17 -2.72 3.17
C ALA A 32 7.74 -1.46 3.94
N VAL A 33 7.25 -1.59 5.17
CA VAL A 33 6.88 -0.44 6.02
C VAL A 33 8.10 0.45 6.30
N GLN A 34 9.26 -0.14 6.61
CA GLN A 34 10.48 0.62 6.87
C GLN A 34 10.96 1.40 5.64
N TYR A 35 10.94 0.78 4.45
CA TYR A 35 11.29 1.46 3.22
C TYR A 35 10.29 2.55 2.85
N ASN A 36 8.99 2.30 3.00
CA ASN A 36 7.97 3.33 2.77
C ASN A 36 8.18 4.54 3.69
N GLN A 37 8.46 4.31 4.98
CA GLN A 37 8.77 5.39 5.92
C GLN A 37 10.06 6.12 5.53
N PHE A 38 11.11 5.39 5.15
CA PHE A 38 12.37 5.97 4.70
C PHE A 38 12.19 6.86 3.47
N ILE A 39 11.49 6.36 2.44
CA ILE A 39 11.23 7.11 1.21
C ILE A 39 10.50 8.41 1.54
N ARG A 40 9.38 8.32 2.26
CA ARG A 40 8.61 9.50 2.63
C ARG A 40 9.40 10.51 3.44
N ARG A 41 10.11 10.07 4.48
CA ARG A 41 10.78 10.99 5.42
C ARG A 41 12.10 11.54 4.91
N VAL A 42 12.86 10.75 4.15
CA VAL A 42 14.22 11.09 3.75
C VAL A 42 14.27 11.52 2.29
N ILE A 43 13.65 10.76 1.39
CA ILE A 43 13.71 11.03 -0.05
C ILE A 43 12.76 12.17 -0.41
N ASP A 44 11.51 12.06 0.03
CA ASP A 44 10.43 12.98 -0.32
C ASP A 44 10.25 14.11 0.70
N GLN A 45 10.90 14.01 1.87
CA GLN A 45 10.90 15.03 2.93
C GLN A 45 9.49 15.39 3.44
N CYS A 46 8.57 14.42 3.44
CA CYS A 46 7.24 14.55 4.00
C CYS A 46 7.27 14.74 5.52
N GLU A 47 6.57 15.75 6.03
CA GLU A 47 6.38 16.00 7.46
C GLU A 47 5.08 15.40 8.01
N ASP A 48 4.02 15.39 7.20
CA ASP A 48 2.74 14.84 7.60
C ASP A 48 2.71 13.30 7.52
N GLU A 49 1.72 12.68 8.17
CA GLU A 49 1.51 11.23 8.08
C GLU A 49 0.98 10.80 6.71
N LEU A 50 0.32 11.72 5.98
CA LEU A 50 -0.29 11.50 4.68
C LEU A 50 -0.35 12.83 3.92
N ASP A 51 0.17 12.84 2.70
CA ASP A 51 0.30 14.01 1.83
C ASP A 51 -0.40 13.80 0.49
N ALA A 52 -0.69 14.88 -0.22
CA ALA A 52 -1.01 14.79 -1.64
C ALA A 52 0.23 14.31 -2.43
N GLY A 53 0.01 13.48 -3.45
CA GLY A 53 1.04 12.77 -4.20
C GLY A 53 1.47 11.44 -3.56
N ASP A 54 0.90 11.04 -2.42
CA ASP A 54 1.22 9.75 -1.83
C ASP A 54 0.69 8.57 -2.67
N MET A 55 1.59 7.62 -2.95
CA MET A 55 1.22 6.36 -3.59
C MET A 55 0.76 5.35 -2.54
N LEU A 56 -0.47 4.88 -2.68
CA LEU A 56 -1.09 3.89 -1.81
C LEU A 56 -1.49 2.64 -2.59
N MET A 57 -1.55 1.51 -1.88
CA MET A 57 -2.07 0.24 -2.36
C MET A 57 -3.30 -0.13 -1.53
N ILE A 58 -4.38 -0.52 -2.20
CA ILE A 58 -5.58 -1.05 -1.57
C ILE A 58 -5.25 -2.40 -0.92
N ALA A 59 -5.44 -2.51 0.40
CA ALA A 59 -5.09 -3.69 1.17
C ALA A 59 -6.19 -4.76 1.22
N ARG A 60 -7.44 -4.36 0.92
CA ARG A 60 -8.64 -5.20 0.98
C ARG A 60 -9.67 -4.73 -0.03
N ASN A 61 -10.35 -5.67 -0.69
CA ASN A 61 -11.41 -5.36 -1.64
C ASN A 61 -12.48 -4.48 -1.00
N ASN A 62 -12.93 -3.46 -1.74
CA ASN A 62 -14.02 -2.58 -1.36
C ASN A 62 -15.03 -2.47 -2.51
N TYR A 63 -16.28 -2.81 -2.21
CA TYR A 63 -17.40 -2.87 -3.17
C TYR A 63 -18.42 -1.73 -2.98
N THR A 64 -18.10 -0.74 -2.13
CA THR A 64 -19.07 0.27 -1.70
C THR A 64 -18.70 1.69 -2.14
N ILE A 65 -17.42 1.94 -2.43
CA ILE A 65 -16.93 3.28 -2.78
C ILE A 65 -17.21 3.63 -4.25
N LEU A 66 -16.88 2.72 -5.17
CA LEU A 66 -17.16 2.90 -6.58
C LEU A 66 -18.60 2.44 -6.88
N GLY A 67 -19.28 3.17 -7.77
CA GLY A 67 -20.60 2.77 -8.24
C GLY A 67 -20.51 1.64 -9.27
N ASP A 68 -21.63 0.93 -9.48
CA ASP A 68 -21.70 -0.20 -10.42
C ASP A 68 -21.36 0.20 -11.87
N ASP A 69 -21.53 1.48 -12.23
CA ASP A 69 -21.23 2.04 -13.56
C ASP A 69 -19.76 2.52 -13.69
N SER A 70 -18.94 2.36 -12.65
CA SER A 70 -17.53 2.78 -12.66
C SER A 70 -16.72 1.86 -13.58
N PRO A 71 -15.80 2.38 -14.42
CA PRO A 71 -14.91 1.57 -15.25
C PRO A 71 -14.20 0.43 -14.51
N ALA A 72 -13.72 0.67 -13.28
CA ALA A 72 -13.10 -0.36 -12.44
C ALA A 72 -14.11 -1.30 -11.73
N GLY A 73 -15.38 -0.88 -11.58
CA GLY A 73 -16.45 -1.59 -10.89
C GLY A 73 -16.32 -1.67 -9.36
N PHE A 74 -15.14 -2.02 -8.84
CA PHE A 74 -14.83 -2.03 -7.41
C PHE A 74 -13.33 -1.81 -7.17
N LEU A 75 -12.92 -1.54 -5.93
CA LEU A 75 -11.50 -1.40 -5.59
C LEU A 75 -10.95 -2.75 -5.13
N ALA A 76 -10.01 -3.32 -5.88
CA ALA A 76 -9.43 -4.62 -5.62
C ALA A 76 -8.16 -4.55 -4.75
N ASN A 77 -7.92 -5.60 -3.95
CA ASN A 77 -6.69 -5.74 -3.18
C ASN A 77 -5.48 -5.82 -4.12
N GLY A 78 -4.54 -4.89 -3.95
CA GLY A 78 -3.35 -4.76 -4.76
C GLY A 78 -3.42 -3.63 -5.79
N GLU A 79 -4.58 -3.02 -6.01
CA GLU A 79 -4.67 -1.84 -6.89
C GLU A 79 -3.98 -0.63 -6.25
N PHE A 80 -3.36 0.17 -7.11
CA PHE A 80 -2.65 1.38 -6.71
C PHE A 80 -3.51 2.62 -6.92
N VAL A 81 -3.43 3.53 -5.94
CA VAL A 81 -4.09 4.83 -5.99
C VAL A 81 -3.12 5.92 -5.56
N GLU A 82 -3.23 7.09 -6.18
CA GLU A 82 -2.51 8.30 -5.78
C GLU A 82 -3.45 9.21 -4.97
N VAL A 83 -2.95 9.75 -3.87
CA VAL A 83 -3.67 10.75 -3.08
C VAL A 83 -3.63 12.11 -3.79
N GLN A 84 -4.74 12.52 -4.40
CA GLN A 84 -4.84 13.85 -5.02
C GLN A 84 -5.02 14.95 -3.98
N LYS A 85 -5.75 14.66 -2.90
CA LYS A 85 -6.01 15.64 -1.83
C LYS A 85 -6.30 14.97 -0.50
N VAL A 86 -5.71 15.50 0.58
CA VAL A 86 -6.09 15.19 1.96
C VAL A 86 -7.04 16.28 2.47
N ARG A 87 -8.24 15.90 2.91
CA ARG A 87 -9.28 16.87 3.34
C ARG A 87 -9.35 17.04 4.84
N ARG A 88 -9.61 15.95 5.55
CA ARG A 88 -9.84 15.95 6.99
C ARG A 88 -9.32 14.67 7.60
N GLN A 89 -8.62 14.79 8.72
CA GLN A 89 -8.29 13.68 9.59
C GLN A 89 -9.20 13.69 10.82
N GLU A 90 -9.56 12.52 11.33
CA GLU A 90 -10.39 12.37 12.51
C GLU A 90 -10.13 11.03 13.22
N GLU A 91 -10.36 11.01 14.53
CA GLU A 91 -10.35 9.80 15.33
C GLU A 91 -11.79 9.41 15.68
N MET A 92 -12.19 8.19 15.36
CA MET A 92 -13.54 7.67 15.60
C MET A 92 -13.49 6.16 15.83
N HIS A 93 -14.38 5.60 16.64
CA HIS A 93 -14.45 4.15 16.93
C HIS A 93 -13.14 3.53 17.44
N GLY A 94 -12.20 4.34 17.97
CA GLY A 94 -10.87 3.89 18.39
C GLY A 94 -9.85 3.73 17.26
N PHE A 95 -10.12 4.28 16.08
CA PHE A 95 -9.24 4.28 14.90
C PHE A 95 -9.08 5.68 14.33
N ARG A 96 -8.05 5.87 13.51
CA ARG A 96 -7.70 7.13 12.86
C ARG A 96 -8.05 7.04 11.38
N PHE A 97 -8.71 8.07 10.88
CA PHE A 97 -9.21 8.12 9.51
C PHE A 97 -8.78 9.40 8.81
N ALA A 98 -8.69 9.33 7.50
CA ALA A 98 -8.63 10.51 6.64
C ALA A 98 -9.70 10.42 5.54
N THR A 99 -10.35 11.54 5.25
CA THR A 99 -11.10 11.70 4.00
C THR A 99 -10.15 12.26 2.96
N VAL A 100 -10.03 11.56 1.83
CA VAL A 100 -9.09 11.85 0.74
C VAL A 100 -9.79 11.79 -0.61
N THR A 101 -9.24 12.52 -1.57
CA THR A 101 -9.55 12.33 -3.00
C THR A 101 -8.45 11.47 -3.60
N LEU A 102 -8.83 10.40 -4.28
CA LEU A 102 -7.94 9.37 -4.83
C LEU A 102 -8.09 9.28 -6.34
N HIS A 103 -6.98 9.03 -7.02
CA HIS A 103 -6.90 8.69 -8.44
C HIS A 103 -6.41 7.24 -8.61
N MET A 104 -6.97 6.47 -9.54
CA MET A 104 -6.51 5.09 -9.81
C MET A 104 -5.37 5.11 -10.82
N VAL A 105 -4.23 4.53 -10.46
CA VAL A 105 -2.99 4.62 -11.28
C VAL A 105 -3.11 3.89 -12.62
N ASP A 106 -3.79 2.74 -12.63
CA ASP A 106 -3.90 1.89 -13.82
C ASP A 106 -5.16 2.19 -14.68
N TYR A 107 -5.91 3.25 -14.33
CA TYR A 107 -7.20 3.56 -14.97
C TYR A 107 -7.31 5.06 -15.27
N ASP A 108 -6.64 5.54 -16.32
CA ASP A 108 -6.64 6.96 -16.72
C ASP A 108 -8.04 7.56 -16.92
N ASP A 109 -8.99 6.76 -17.43
CA ASP A 109 -10.37 7.18 -17.68
C ASP A 109 -11.26 7.16 -16.41
N GLN A 110 -10.76 6.62 -15.29
CA GLN A 110 -11.48 6.59 -14.03
C GLN A 110 -11.41 7.97 -13.37
N PRO A 111 -12.54 8.65 -13.14
CA PRO A 111 -12.54 9.93 -12.45
C PRO A 111 -12.06 9.79 -11.01
N ASP A 112 -11.40 10.84 -10.51
CA ASP A 112 -11.07 10.97 -9.10
C ASP A 112 -12.31 10.79 -8.22
N PHE A 113 -12.13 10.06 -7.12
CA PHE A 113 -13.22 9.76 -6.18
C PHE A 113 -12.83 10.10 -4.76
N GLU A 114 -13.83 10.43 -3.94
CA GLU A 114 -13.64 10.66 -2.52
C GLU A 114 -13.83 9.37 -1.74
N ALA A 115 -12.93 9.08 -0.80
CA ALA A 115 -13.04 7.94 0.09
C ALA A 115 -12.53 8.27 1.49
N LYS A 116 -13.06 7.56 2.48
CA LYS A 116 -12.47 7.50 3.82
C LYS A 116 -11.45 6.35 3.86
N ILE A 117 -10.28 6.60 4.39
CA ILE A 117 -9.21 5.59 4.57
C ILE A 117 -8.87 5.41 6.05
N ILE A 118 -8.43 4.22 6.42
CA ILE A 118 -7.95 3.89 7.78
C ILE A 118 -6.43 4.11 7.85
N LEU A 119 -6.01 5.10 8.63
CA LEU A 119 -4.61 5.47 8.79
C LEU A 119 -3.81 4.43 9.58
N ASP A 120 -4.45 3.70 10.50
CA ASP A 120 -3.79 2.64 11.30
C ASP A 120 -3.18 1.51 10.46
N THR A 121 -3.65 1.33 9.22
CA THR A 121 -3.10 0.31 8.31
C THR A 121 -1.83 0.76 7.59
N LEU A 122 -1.57 2.07 7.49
CA LEU A 122 -0.43 2.64 6.75
C LEU A 122 0.93 2.20 7.29
N HIS A 123 1.04 2.09 8.62
CA HIS A 123 2.28 1.74 9.32
C HIS A 123 2.29 0.32 9.89
N SER A 124 1.23 -0.45 9.65
CA SER A 124 1.13 -1.81 10.18
C SER A 124 1.94 -2.80 9.33
N ALA A 125 2.63 -3.73 9.99
CA ALA A 125 3.23 -4.88 9.31
C ALA A 125 2.19 -5.96 8.94
N ALA A 126 0.97 -5.89 9.49
CA ALA A 126 -0.13 -6.75 9.07
C ALA A 126 -0.57 -6.42 7.63
N PRO A 127 -1.11 -7.38 6.87
CA PRO A 127 -1.57 -7.11 5.50
C PRO A 127 -2.78 -6.16 5.46
N SER A 128 -3.60 -6.17 6.52
CA SER A 128 -4.80 -5.37 6.73
C SER A 128 -5.03 -5.25 8.24
N LEU A 129 -6.13 -4.64 8.69
CA LEU A 129 -6.56 -4.73 10.08
C LEU A 129 -6.60 -6.19 10.55
N THR A 130 -6.17 -6.46 11.79
CA THR A 130 -6.25 -7.79 12.38
C THR A 130 -7.70 -8.21 12.63
N GLN A 131 -7.92 -9.49 12.94
CA GLN A 131 -9.25 -9.96 13.29
C GLN A 131 -9.80 -9.23 14.52
N GLU A 132 -8.97 -8.98 15.55
CA GLU A 132 -9.42 -8.24 16.73
C GLU A 132 -9.76 -6.80 16.38
N GLN A 133 -8.94 -6.13 15.57
CA GLN A 133 -9.19 -4.76 15.13
C GLN A 133 -10.48 -4.64 14.30
N ASN A 134 -10.70 -5.54 13.34
CA ASN A 134 -11.95 -5.55 12.57
C ASN A 134 -13.17 -5.78 13.47
N LYS A 135 -13.06 -6.69 14.45
CA LYS A 135 -14.13 -6.96 15.41
C LYS A 135 -14.41 -5.72 16.27
N ALA A 136 -13.39 -5.07 16.80
CA ALA A 136 -13.52 -3.87 17.61
C ALA A 136 -14.18 -2.71 16.84
N LEU A 137 -13.75 -2.47 15.60
CA LEU A 137 -14.36 -1.46 14.73
C LEU A 137 -15.84 -1.76 14.49
N TYR A 138 -16.17 -3.01 14.13
CA TYR A 138 -17.54 -3.43 13.90
C TYR A 138 -18.42 -3.28 15.16
N GLU A 139 -17.93 -3.71 16.32
CA GLU A 139 -18.68 -3.63 17.58
C GLU A 139 -18.96 -2.20 18.00
N SER A 140 -18.00 -1.28 17.79
CA SER A 140 -18.17 0.14 18.05
C SER A 140 -19.17 0.78 17.09
N VAL A 141 -19.02 0.58 15.78
CA VAL A 141 -19.97 1.07 14.76
C VAL A 141 -21.37 0.53 15.01
N ALA A 142 -21.50 -0.74 15.40
CA ALA A 142 -22.81 -1.34 15.68
C ALA A 142 -23.57 -0.68 16.84
N GLN A 143 -22.87 0.01 17.76
CA GLN A 143 -23.53 0.77 18.84
C GLN A 143 -24.36 1.94 18.29
N ASP A 144 -23.89 2.58 17.22
CA ASP A 144 -24.54 3.76 16.65
C ASP A 144 -25.89 3.43 16.03
N TYR A 145 -26.11 2.17 15.65
CA TYR A 145 -27.32 1.70 15.00
C TYR A 145 -28.27 0.91 15.92
N LEU A 146 -28.06 0.92 17.24
CA LEU A 146 -28.91 0.18 18.20
C LEU A 146 -30.37 0.63 18.19
N TYR A 147 -30.65 1.87 17.77
CA TYR A 147 -32.01 2.40 17.65
C TYR A 147 -32.83 1.73 16.53
N ILE A 148 -32.18 1.06 15.57
CA ILE A 148 -32.86 0.32 14.51
C ILE A 148 -33.30 -1.04 15.04
N THR A 149 -34.61 -1.21 15.18
CA THR A 149 -35.22 -2.44 15.74
C THR A 149 -35.24 -3.58 14.72
N ASN A 150 -35.43 -3.27 13.42
CA ASN A 150 -35.40 -4.27 12.36
C ASN A 150 -33.96 -4.76 12.13
N LYS A 151 -33.70 -6.04 12.41
CA LYS A 151 -32.36 -6.64 12.31
C LYS A 151 -31.76 -6.58 10.90
N LYS A 152 -32.58 -6.72 9.85
CA LYS A 152 -32.11 -6.70 8.46
C LYS A 152 -31.69 -5.28 8.08
N GLU A 153 -32.55 -4.31 8.34
CA GLU A 153 -32.28 -2.89 8.12
C GLU A 153 -31.05 -2.42 8.88
N ARG A 154 -30.91 -2.81 10.16
CA ARG A 154 -29.74 -2.47 10.98
C ARG A 154 -28.44 -3.02 10.38
N SER A 155 -28.46 -4.27 9.93
CA SER A 155 -27.29 -4.91 9.31
C SER A 155 -26.89 -4.22 8.00
N GLU A 156 -27.86 -3.82 7.19
CA GLU A 156 -27.62 -3.07 5.95
C GLU A 156 -27.08 -1.67 6.22
N ALA A 157 -27.61 -0.98 7.23
CA ALA A 157 -27.11 0.32 7.66
C ALA A 157 -25.65 0.24 8.15
N ILE A 158 -25.34 -0.71 9.04
CA ILE A 158 -23.97 -0.94 9.53
C ILE A 158 -23.01 -1.25 8.36
N ARG A 159 -23.42 -2.08 7.39
CA ARG A 159 -22.57 -2.41 6.23
C ARG A 159 -22.24 -1.21 5.34
N ARG A 160 -23.10 -0.19 5.33
CA ARG A 160 -22.92 1.05 4.58
C ARG A 160 -22.28 2.17 5.40
N ASP A 161 -21.94 1.89 6.66
CA ASP A 161 -21.31 2.86 7.54
C ASP A 161 -19.97 3.35 6.93
N PRO A 162 -19.71 4.67 6.88
CA PRO A 162 -18.49 5.23 6.28
C PRO A 162 -17.19 4.81 6.97
N TYR A 163 -17.20 4.51 8.26
CA TYR A 163 -16.01 4.08 9.00
C TYR A 163 -15.76 2.59 8.83
N LEU A 164 -16.81 1.76 8.82
CA LEU A 164 -16.68 0.33 8.56
C LEU A 164 -16.32 0.03 7.09
N SER A 165 -16.83 0.83 6.16
CA SER A 165 -16.55 0.73 4.72
C SER A 165 -15.30 1.52 4.28
N ALA A 166 -14.59 2.16 5.21
CA ALA A 166 -13.36 2.87 4.91
C ALA A 166 -12.30 1.95 4.29
N LEU A 167 -11.53 2.48 3.34
CA LEU A 167 -10.47 1.73 2.67
C LEU A 167 -9.34 1.43 3.64
N GLN A 168 -8.91 0.17 3.63
CA GLN A 168 -7.66 -0.23 4.27
C GLN A 168 -6.56 -0.12 3.23
N VAL A 169 -5.51 0.64 3.54
CA VAL A 169 -4.50 1.06 2.58
C VAL A 169 -3.10 0.96 3.17
N LYS A 170 -2.10 0.82 2.30
CA LYS A 170 -0.68 0.83 2.68
C LYS A 170 0.09 1.72 1.72
N PHE A 171 1.19 2.32 2.15
CA PHE A 171 2.11 2.97 1.21
C PHE A 171 2.65 1.98 0.18
N ALA A 172 2.81 2.46 -1.04
CA ALA A 172 3.12 1.64 -2.21
C ALA A 172 4.49 1.92 -2.84
N TYR A 173 5.34 2.76 -2.23
CA TYR A 173 6.71 2.97 -2.70
C TYR A 173 7.59 1.71 -2.56
N ALA A 174 7.30 0.92 -1.52
CA ALA A 174 7.93 -0.36 -1.26
C ALA A 174 6.90 -1.44 -0.96
N LEU A 175 7.07 -2.60 -1.57
CA LEU A 175 6.14 -3.73 -1.52
C LEU A 175 6.87 -5.03 -1.23
N THR A 176 6.12 -6.04 -0.81
CA THR A 176 6.64 -7.40 -0.85
C THR A 176 6.55 -7.92 -2.28
N THR A 177 7.50 -8.75 -2.71
CA THR A 177 7.49 -9.34 -4.07
C THR A 177 6.19 -10.08 -4.39
N HIS A 178 5.57 -10.71 -3.40
CA HIS A 178 4.26 -11.37 -3.55
C HIS A 178 3.13 -10.38 -3.90
N LYS A 179 3.20 -9.15 -3.38
CA LYS A 179 2.23 -8.08 -3.65
C LYS A 179 2.53 -7.31 -4.93
N ALA A 180 3.76 -7.41 -5.44
CA ALA A 180 4.14 -6.88 -6.73
C ALA A 180 3.83 -7.82 -7.90
N GLN A 181 3.25 -9.00 -7.64
CA GLN A 181 2.90 -9.95 -8.68
C GLN A 181 1.77 -9.37 -9.54
N GLY A 182 2.09 -9.07 -10.81
CA GLY A 182 1.18 -8.40 -11.74
C GLY A 182 1.60 -6.96 -12.08
N GLY A 183 2.26 -6.25 -11.16
CA GLY A 183 2.81 -4.92 -11.42
C GLY A 183 4.10 -4.96 -12.24
N GLN A 184 4.37 -3.90 -12.98
CA GLN A 184 5.64 -3.67 -13.68
C GLN A 184 6.06 -2.21 -13.52
N TRP A 185 7.35 -1.97 -13.36
CA TRP A 185 7.92 -0.65 -13.17
C TRP A 185 9.18 -0.52 -14.03
N SER A 186 9.48 0.68 -14.50
CA SER A 186 10.73 0.93 -15.25
C SER A 186 11.97 0.65 -14.41
N ALA A 187 11.98 1.11 -13.15
CA ALA A 187 13.07 0.87 -12.22
C ALA A 187 12.60 0.07 -10.99
N VAL A 188 13.28 -1.03 -10.69
CA VAL A 188 13.00 -1.83 -9.49
C VAL A 188 14.24 -2.00 -8.62
N PHE A 189 14.13 -1.60 -7.35
CA PHE A 189 15.15 -1.84 -6.33
C PHE A 189 14.80 -3.10 -5.55
N ILE A 190 15.67 -4.10 -5.57
CA ILE A 190 15.41 -5.41 -4.96
C ILE A 190 16.27 -5.54 -3.70
N ASP A 191 15.63 -5.59 -2.54
CA ASP A 191 16.29 -5.95 -1.28
C ASP A 191 16.08 -7.43 -0.98
N GLN A 192 17.18 -8.19 -1.02
CA GLN A 192 17.13 -9.59 -0.59
C GLN A 192 16.92 -9.75 0.92
N GLY A 193 17.22 -8.73 1.72
CA GLY A 193 17.23 -8.83 3.18
C GLY A 193 18.24 -9.85 3.70
N TYR A 194 18.04 -10.31 4.94
CA TYR A 194 18.89 -11.35 5.53
C TYR A 194 18.63 -12.71 4.90
N LEU A 195 19.69 -13.31 4.32
CA LEU A 195 19.74 -14.72 3.95
C LEU A 195 20.70 -15.46 4.89
N PRO A 196 20.20 -16.40 5.71
CA PRO A 196 21.06 -17.32 6.43
C PRO A 196 21.97 -18.09 5.46
N GLU A 197 23.21 -18.37 5.88
CA GLU A 197 24.17 -19.14 5.09
C GLU A 197 23.56 -20.47 4.60
N GLY A 198 23.81 -20.80 3.32
CA GLY A 198 23.30 -22.02 2.68
C GLY A 198 21.86 -21.95 2.13
N GLN A 199 21.17 -20.82 2.23
CA GLN A 199 19.79 -20.65 1.74
C GLN A 199 19.64 -20.03 0.34
N SER A 200 20.65 -20.16 -0.54
CA SER A 200 20.41 -20.01 -2.00
C SER A 200 19.68 -21.26 -2.51
N ASN A 201 18.47 -21.47 -1.99
CA ASN A 201 17.61 -22.59 -2.32
C ASN A 201 16.72 -22.24 -3.53
N GLN A 202 15.98 -23.23 -4.03
CA GLN A 202 15.10 -23.03 -5.17
C GLN A 202 14.04 -21.94 -4.93
N GLU A 203 13.60 -21.75 -3.69
CA GLU A 203 12.62 -20.72 -3.32
C GLU A 203 13.21 -19.31 -3.43
N PHE A 204 14.46 -19.10 -3.00
CA PHE A 204 15.18 -17.84 -3.19
C PHE A 204 15.30 -17.51 -4.67
N VAL A 205 15.70 -18.47 -5.51
CA VAL A 205 15.83 -18.26 -6.96
C VAL A 205 14.49 -17.88 -7.59
N ARG A 206 13.39 -18.56 -7.22
CA ARG A 206 12.05 -18.22 -7.71
C ARG A 206 11.62 -16.82 -7.26
N TRP A 207 11.86 -16.48 -6.00
CA TRP A 207 11.58 -15.15 -5.47
C TRP A 207 12.36 -14.06 -6.23
N LEU A 208 13.67 -14.28 -6.44
CA LEU A 208 14.54 -13.35 -7.16
C LEU A 208 14.11 -13.20 -8.63
N TYR A 209 13.77 -14.31 -9.30
CA TYR A 209 13.23 -14.28 -10.65
C TYR A 209 11.95 -13.44 -10.72
N THR A 210 11.01 -13.65 -9.80
CA THR A 210 9.79 -12.84 -9.75
C THR A 210 10.12 -11.37 -9.54
N ALA A 211 11.02 -11.03 -8.62
CA ALA A 211 11.41 -9.64 -8.36
C ALA A 211 12.09 -8.98 -9.58
N LEU A 212 13.03 -9.66 -10.23
CA LEU A 212 13.72 -9.18 -11.43
C LEU A 212 12.75 -8.97 -12.60
N THR A 213 11.80 -9.87 -12.81
CA THR A 213 10.81 -9.72 -13.90
C THR A 213 9.78 -8.63 -13.67
N ARG A 214 9.83 -7.90 -12.54
CA ARG A 214 9.01 -6.70 -12.33
C ARG A 214 9.62 -5.45 -12.95
N SER A 215 10.94 -5.41 -13.21
CA SER A 215 11.56 -4.28 -13.90
C SER A 215 11.42 -4.43 -15.41
N THR A 216 11.03 -3.36 -16.11
CA THR A 216 11.06 -3.31 -17.58
C THR A 216 12.38 -2.78 -18.13
N ASP A 217 13.03 -1.86 -17.41
CA ASP A 217 14.24 -1.18 -17.89
C ASP A 217 15.46 -1.46 -17.02
N GLU A 218 15.39 -1.17 -15.71
CA GLU A 218 16.54 -1.28 -14.79
C GLU A 218 16.19 -2.00 -13.48
N ALA A 219 17.05 -2.92 -13.06
CA ALA A 219 16.97 -3.61 -11.78
C ALA A 219 18.21 -3.31 -10.93
N PHE A 220 17.99 -2.86 -9.69
CA PHE A 220 19.04 -2.54 -8.74
C PHE A 220 19.06 -3.56 -7.60
N LEU A 221 20.16 -4.28 -7.46
CA LEU A 221 20.33 -5.31 -6.42
C LEU A 221 20.90 -4.69 -5.14
N MET A 222 20.10 -4.70 -4.07
CA MET A 222 20.44 -4.09 -2.78
C MET A 222 20.74 -5.14 -1.73
N ASN A 223 21.84 -4.93 -1.01
CA ASN A 223 22.28 -5.77 0.10
C ASN A 223 22.50 -7.25 -0.28
N PHE A 224 22.83 -7.50 -1.55
CA PHE A 224 23.24 -8.82 -2.03
C PHE A 224 24.60 -9.19 -1.48
N ASN A 225 24.79 -10.48 -1.16
CA ASN A 225 26.10 -11.00 -0.78
C ASN A 225 27.04 -10.84 -2.00
N PRO A 226 28.23 -10.23 -1.84
CA PRO A 226 29.21 -10.08 -2.93
C PRO A 226 29.52 -11.39 -3.69
N GLU A 227 29.46 -12.54 -3.02
CA GLU A 227 29.67 -13.86 -3.64
C GLU A 227 28.68 -14.17 -4.77
N PHE A 228 27.52 -13.49 -4.85
CA PHE A 228 26.60 -13.61 -5.98
C PHE A 228 27.19 -13.08 -7.30
N PHE A 229 28.25 -12.27 -7.24
CA PHE A 229 28.81 -11.57 -8.40
C PHE A 229 30.16 -12.12 -8.88
N GLY A 230 30.72 -13.13 -8.20
CA GLY A 230 31.98 -13.77 -8.55
C GLY A 230 33.15 -13.37 -7.65
#